data_AF-A0A1P8KZX9-F1
#
_entry.id   AF-A0A1P8KZX9-F1
#
_cell.length_a   1.000
_cell.length_b   1.000
_cell.length_c   1.000
_cell.angle_alpha   90.00
_cell.angle_beta   90.00
_cell.angle_gamma   90.00
#
_symmetry.space_group_name_H-M   'P 1'
#
loop_
_entity.id
_entity.type
_entity.pdbx_description
1 polymer ?
#
loop_
_entity_poly.entity_id
_entity_poly.type
_entity_poly.pdbx_seq_one_letter_code
_entity_poly.pdbx_strand_id
1 'polypeptide(L)'
;NIKPYIRWYAPNVRNWTVILTGGNDTHKNLIPKCTQNHNDPAILYSMSGYIVNYYHMFSDVLFPLYTVSFGFQREVHFLASDFVWWLNEKFHEIIESLTRHQVVDIDKENGQVHCYPRIVAGLKNPSLLIDQSEQKYETSASMLNFMKLLRNAYSLPRKKAMESSQGQKPHIPHLLIVSRKSSRVLTNEGKISEVAKELGFEVVTADPDTFTVSSFAQLVNSCDMMMGLHGAALTNMIFLPENAVFLQILPFGEIGNFGRICFGNPAAGMNIRYLEYNITTEESSLSQQYSTDDPVLRDPMSIHKKGWQMIYSIYLENQNVTINLGRFKDILVQAKNLLY
;
A
#
# COMPACT_ATOMS: atom_id res chain seq x y z
N ASN A 1 10.36 -18.45 19.83
CA ASN A 1 9.04 -18.05 19.30
C ASN A 1 9.23 -16.91 18.31
N ILE A 2 8.50 -16.94 17.21
CA ILE A 2 8.49 -15.92 16.16
C ILE A 2 7.06 -15.44 15.93
N LYS A 3 6.89 -14.18 15.52
CA LYS A 3 5.66 -13.68 14.93
C LYS A 3 5.88 -13.60 13.42
N PRO A 4 5.17 -14.36 12.58
CA PRO A 4 5.40 -14.36 11.14
C PRO A 4 4.72 -13.14 10.47
N TYR A 5 4.84 -11.96 11.08
CA TYR A 5 4.35 -10.68 10.58
C TYR A 5 5.51 -9.68 10.54
N ILE A 6 5.52 -8.80 9.54
CA ILE A 6 6.69 -7.96 9.28
C ILE A 6 6.99 -6.94 10.41
N ARG A 7 5.96 -6.43 11.08
CA ARG A 7 6.08 -5.48 12.20
C ARG A 7 6.04 -6.22 13.52
N TRP A 8 7.16 -6.25 14.24
CA TRP A 8 7.28 -6.97 15.52
C TRP A 8 6.25 -6.52 16.58
N TYR A 9 5.85 -5.25 16.53
CA TYR A 9 4.87 -4.63 17.42
C TYR A 9 3.41 -4.80 16.99
N ALA A 10 3.13 -5.50 15.89
CA ALA A 10 1.77 -5.71 15.44
C ALA A 10 0.94 -6.44 16.51
N PRO A 11 -0.28 -5.95 16.80
CA PRO A 11 -1.16 -6.56 17.79
C PRO A 11 -1.73 -7.87 17.27
N ASN A 12 -2.15 -8.75 18.18
CA ASN A 12 -2.95 -9.94 17.88
C ASN A 12 -2.35 -10.92 16.85
N VAL A 13 -1.03 -10.89 16.64
CA VAL A 13 -0.33 -11.85 15.77
C VAL A 13 0.03 -13.10 16.57
N ARG A 14 -0.36 -14.28 16.09
CA ARG A 14 -0.03 -15.56 16.71
C ARG A 14 1.49 -15.81 16.74
N ASN A 15 1.96 -16.32 17.88
CA ASN A 15 3.34 -16.78 18.03
C ASN A 15 3.50 -18.21 17.53
N TRP A 16 4.55 -18.46 16.77
CA TRP A 16 4.98 -19.77 16.31
C TRP A 16 6.31 -20.17 16.96
N THR A 17 6.46 -21.46 17.26
CA THR A 17 7.72 -21.98 17.83
C THR A 17 8.56 -22.57 16.71
N VAL A 18 9.81 -22.12 16.59
CA VAL A 18 10.81 -22.71 15.69
C VAL A 18 11.78 -23.51 16.56
N ILE A 19 11.90 -24.81 16.28
CA ILE A 19 12.82 -25.71 16.95
C ILE A 19 13.83 -26.18 15.91
N LEU A 20 15.11 -25.95 16.17
CA LEU A 20 16.19 -26.49 15.35
C LEU A 20 16.54 -27.88 15.89
N THR A 21 16.44 -28.91 15.05
CA THR A 21 16.77 -30.29 15.43
C THR A 21 18.04 -30.73 14.70
N GLY A 22 19.08 -31.11 15.43
CA GLY A 22 20.38 -31.52 14.88
C GLY A 22 20.56 -33.03 14.73
N GLY A 23 21.56 -33.46 13.95
CA GLY A 23 21.85 -34.88 13.68
C GLY A 23 22.33 -35.71 14.88
N ASN A 24 22.83 -35.06 15.95
CA ASN A 24 23.33 -35.68 17.18
C ASN A 24 22.39 -35.51 18.40
N ASP A 25 21.19 -34.96 18.20
CA ASP A 25 20.24 -34.84 19.30
C ASP A 25 19.68 -36.23 19.70
N THR A 26 19.78 -36.54 20.99
CA THR A 26 19.08 -37.66 21.66
C THR A 26 17.56 -37.56 21.55
N HIS A 27 17.06 -36.45 20.99
CA HIS A 27 15.66 -36.11 20.75
C HIS A 27 15.13 -36.50 19.35
N LYS A 28 15.82 -37.32 18.55
CA LYS A 28 15.32 -37.80 17.24
C LYS A 28 13.90 -38.38 17.28
N ASN A 29 13.48 -38.94 18.41
CA ASN A 29 12.13 -39.48 18.63
C ASN A 29 11.03 -38.41 18.80
N LEU A 30 11.39 -37.12 18.83
CA LEU A 30 10.45 -35.99 18.94
C LEU A 30 10.13 -35.33 17.59
N ILE A 31 10.82 -35.71 16.49
CA ILE A 31 10.48 -35.20 15.15
C ILE A 31 9.26 -35.99 14.66
N PRO A 32 8.09 -35.34 14.49
CA PRO A 32 6.90 -36.03 14.02
C PRO A 32 7.13 -36.57 12.60
N LYS A 33 6.57 -37.75 12.31
CA LYS A 33 6.57 -38.27 10.93
C LYS A 33 5.70 -37.38 10.05
N CYS A 34 6.15 -37.11 8.83
CA CYS A 34 5.39 -36.38 7.83
C CYS A 34 4.08 -37.11 7.54
N THR A 35 2.94 -36.41 7.67
CA THR A 35 1.65 -36.89 7.15
C THR A 35 1.42 -36.40 5.72
N GLN A 36 2.02 -35.26 5.37
CA GLN A 36 2.00 -34.69 4.03
C GLN A 36 3.42 -34.31 3.61
N ASN A 37 3.84 -34.77 2.43
CA ASN A 37 5.14 -34.44 1.86
C ASN A 37 4.96 -33.51 0.66
N HIS A 38 5.70 -32.41 0.66
CA HIS A 38 5.65 -31.39 -0.38
C HIS A 38 7.00 -31.29 -1.07
N ASN A 39 7.00 -31.05 -2.38
CA ASN A 39 8.23 -30.92 -3.18
C ASN A 39 8.70 -29.47 -3.31
N ASP A 40 7.80 -28.51 -3.10
CA ASP A 40 8.07 -27.08 -3.22
C ASP A 40 8.32 -26.47 -1.82
N PRO A 41 9.08 -25.37 -1.70
CA PRO A 41 9.28 -24.66 -0.44
C PRO A 41 7.98 -24.06 0.11
N ALA A 42 8.01 -23.60 1.36
CA ALA A 42 6.89 -22.89 1.99
C ALA A 42 7.30 -21.54 2.60
N ILE A 43 6.35 -20.60 2.65
CA ILE A 43 6.46 -19.34 3.38
C ILE A 43 5.34 -19.31 4.43
N LEU A 44 5.73 -19.22 5.71
CA LEU A 44 4.81 -18.98 6.82
C LEU A 44 4.68 -17.47 7.05
N TYR A 45 3.46 -16.96 6.97
CA TYR A 45 3.13 -15.55 7.23
C TYR A 45 1.82 -15.43 8.03
N SER A 46 1.58 -14.28 8.65
CA SER A 46 0.34 -13.99 9.39
C SER A 46 -0.56 -13.04 8.62
N MET A 47 -1.86 -13.33 8.63
CA MET A 47 -2.96 -12.47 8.18
C MET A 47 -3.62 -11.71 9.35
N SER A 48 -2.88 -11.38 10.41
CA SER A 48 -3.35 -10.54 11.52
C SER A 48 -2.69 -9.15 11.51
N GLY A 49 -2.60 -8.48 12.65
CA GLY A 49 -1.97 -7.17 12.78
C GLY A 49 -2.82 -6.06 12.19
N TYR A 50 -2.32 -5.40 11.14
CA TYR A 50 -2.93 -4.19 10.58
C TYR A 50 -3.60 -4.40 9.22
N ILE A 51 -3.75 -5.64 8.75
CA ILE A 51 -4.05 -5.95 7.34
C ILE A 51 -5.45 -5.52 6.86
N VAL A 52 -6.37 -5.20 7.77
CA VAL A 52 -7.67 -4.61 7.42
C VAL A 52 -7.48 -3.21 6.79
N ASN A 53 -6.40 -2.52 7.16
CA ASN A 53 -6.02 -1.27 6.51
C ASN A 53 -5.38 -1.56 5.14
N TYR A 54 -5.92 -0.95 4.08
CA TYR A 54 -5.52 -1.21 2.70
C TYR A 54 -4.02 -0.96 2.44
N TYR A 55 -3.42 0.07 3.06
CA TYR A 55 -1.98 0.31 2.94
C TYR A 55 -1.18 -0.85 3.53
N HIS A 56 -1.53 -1.29 4.74
CA HIS A 56 -0.85 -2.39 5.41
C HIS A 56 -1.01 -3.73 4.68
N MET A 57 -2.14 -3.97 4.02
CA MET A 57 -2.26 -5.16 3.18
C MET A 57 -1.18 -5.20 2.09
N PHE A 58 -0.90 -4.07 1.44
CA PHE A 58 0.17 -4.00 0.44
C PHE A 58 1.56 -3.96 1.07
N SER A 59 1.79 -3.06 2.04
CA SER A 59 3.11 -2.80 2.61
C SER A 59 3.62 -3.89 3.54
N ASP A 60 2.72 -4.66 4.16
CA ASP A 60 3.07 -5.63 5.18
C ASP A 60 2.86 -7.08 4.74
N VAL A 61 2.03 -7.33 3.72
CA VAL A 61 1.69 -8.68 3.26
C VAL A 61 2.00 -8.88 1.78
N LEU A 62 1.28 -8.22 0.86
CA LEU A 62 1.38 -8.54 -0.58
C LEU A 62 2.77 -8.24 -1.15
N PHE A 63 3.32 -7.06 -0.87
CA PHE A 63 4.65 -6.71 -1.36
C PHE A 63 5.75 -7.54 -0.68
N PRO A 64 5.77 -7.71 0.66
CA PRO A 64 6.70 -8.63 1.29
C PRO A 64 6.59 -10.08 0.80
N LEU A 65 5.38 -10.62 0.60
CA LEU A 65 5.18 -11.94 -0.01
C LEU A 65 5.82 -12.01 -1.37
N TYR A 66 5.58 -11.03 -2.25
CA TYR A 66 6.25 -10.92 -3.54
C TYR A 66 7.77 -10.94 -3.39
N THR A 67 8.35 -10.14 -2.49
CA THR A 67 9.81 -10.09 -2.36
C THR A 67 10.41 -11.40 -1.86
N VAL A 68 9.74 -12.07 -0.91
CA VAL A 68 10.22 -13.33 -0.33
C VAL A 68 9.96 -14.52 -1.27
N SER A 69 8.88 -14.48 -2.05
CA SER A 69 8.53 -15.54 -3.00
C SER A 69 9.19 -15.40 -4.37
N PHE A 70 9.78 -14.24 -4.68
CA PHE A 70 10.26 -13.88 -6.01
C PHE A 70 11.13 -14.97 -6.66
N GLY A 71 12.11 -15.49 -5.90
CA GLY A 71 13.04 -16.51 -6.40
C GLY A 71 12.44 -17.90 -6.62
N PHE A 72 11.24 -18.16 -6.10
CA PHE A 72 10.56 -19.46 -6.24
C PHE A 72 9.67 -19.54 -7.49
N GLN A 73 9.51 -18.46 -8.26
CA GLN A 73 8.78 -18.47 -9.53
C GLN A 73 7.38 -19.13 -9.46
N ARG A 74 6.64 -18.84 -8.38
CA ARG A 74 5.32 -19.41 -8.03
C ARG A 74 5.32 -20.86 -7.51
N GLU A 75 6.46 -21.55 -7.49
CA GLU A 75 6.61 -22.88 -6.88
C GLU A 75 6.88 -22.76 -5.38
N VAL A 76 5.91 -22.24 -4.63
CA VAL A 76 6.02 -22.05 -3.18
C VAL A 76 4.67 -22.10 -2.50
N HIS A 77 4.54 -22.86 -1.42
CA HIS A 77 3.32 -22.90 -0.61
C HIS A 77 3.23 -21.68 0.31
N PHE A 78 2.05 -21.09 0.38
CA PHE A 78 1.73 -20.01 1.32
C PHE A 78 0.99 -20.62 2.51
N LEU A 79 1.64 -20.60 3.68
CA LEU A 79 1.08 -21.06 4.94
C LEU A 79 0.62 -19.83 5.73
N ALA A 80 -0.68 -19.57 5.72
CA ALA A 80 -1.26 -18.39 6.33
C ALA A 80 -1.74 -18.70 7.74
N SER A 81 -1.01 -18.17 8.72
CA SER A 81 -1.44 -18.07 10.12
C SER A 81 -2.43 -16.92 10.28
N ASP A 82 -3.29 -17.01 11.29
CA ASP A 82 -4.35 -16.05 11.57
C ASP A 82 -5.24 -15.81 10.33
N PHE A 83 -5.60 -16.88 9.62
CA PHE A 83 -6.16 -16.79 8.26
C PHE A 83 -7.45 -15.98 8.19
N VAL A 84 -7.52 -15.07 7.21
CA VAL A 84 -8.69 -14.21 6.97
C VAL A 84 -9.21 -14.45 5.55
N TRP A 85 -10.20 -15.35 5.43
CA TRP A 85 -10.72 -15.83 4.14
C TRP A 85 -11.15 -14.71 3.20
N TRP A 86 -11.88 -13.70 3.68
CA TRP A 86 -12.40 -12.63 2.81
C TRP A 86 -11.31 -11.69 2.29
N LEU A 87 -10.18 -11.56 2.99
CA LEU A 87 -9.00 -10.85 2.48
C LEU A 87 -8.26 -11.67 1.44
N ASN A 88 -8.17 -12.99 1.65
CA ASN A 88 -7.64 -13.90 0.64
C ASN A 88 -8.45 -13.80 -0.67
N GLU A 89 -9.78 -13.89 -0.58
CA GLU A 89 -10.69 -13.71 -1.72
C GLU A 89 -10.56 -12.31 -2.35
N LYS A 90 -10.46 -11.25 -1.54
CA LYS A 90 -10.36 -9.87 -2.06
C LYS A 90 -9.10 -9.61 -2.89
N PHE A 91 -8.02 -10.34 -2.63
CA PHE A 91 -6.72 -10.15 -3.28
C PHE A 91 -6.25 -11.40 -4.05
N HIS A 92 -7.18 -12.30 -4.40
CA HIS A 92 -6.86 -13.60 -4.98
C HIS A 92 -6.06 -13.48 -6.29
N GLU A 93 -6.38 -12.52 -7.17
CA GLU A 93 -5.67 -12.34 -8.44
C GLU A 93 -4.17 -12.02 -8.24
N ILE A 94 -3.85 -11.27 -7.17
CA ILE A 94 -2.46 -10.98 -6.79
C ILE A 94 -1.81 -12.23 -6.19
N ILE A 95 -2.49 -12.90 -5.26
CA ILE A 95 -1.96 -14.08 -4.57
C ILE A 95 -1.65 -15.21 -5.56
N GLU A 96 -2.55 -15.50 -6.50
CA GLU A 96 -2.37 -16.50 -7.56
C GLU A 96 -1.26 -16.12 -8.55
N SER A 97 -0.94 -14.83 -8.67
CA SER A 97 0.22 -14.37 -9.42
C SER A 97 1.55 -14.65 -8.70
N LEU A 98 1.53 -14.84 -7.38
CA LEU A 98 2.70 -15.09 -6.54
C LEU A 98 2.95 -16.58 -6.25
N THR A 99 1.91 -17.41 -6.28
CA THR A 99 2.00 -18.87 -6.08
C THR A 99 1.03 -19.62 -7.00
N ARG A 100 1.39 -20.84 -7.41
CA ARG A 100 0.49 -21.76 -8.11
C ARG A 100 -0.34 -22.64 -7.16
N HIS A 101 0.00 -22.61 -5.88
CA HIS A 101 -0.62 -23.45 -4.85
C HIS A 101 -1.76 -22.68 -4.16
N GLN A 102 -2.76 -23.41 -3.68
CA GLN A 102 -3.76 -22.81 -2.80
C GLN A 102 -3.11 -22.37 -1.49
N VAL A 103 -3.55 -21.23 -0.96
CA VAL A 103 -3.13 -20.76 0.36
C VAL A 103 -3.67 -21.73 1.41
N VAL A 104 -2.78 -22.22 2.26
CA VAL A 104 -3.11 -23.14 3.35
C VAL A 104 -3.43 -22.33 4.60
N ASP A 105 -4.65 -22.47 5.11
CA ASP A 105 -5.04 -22.03 6.46
C ASP A 105 -4.38 -22.96 7.49
N ILE A 106 -3.13 -22.64 7.85
CA ILE A 106 -2.29 -23.50 8.68
C ILE A 106 -2.85 -23.64 10.11
N ASP A 107 -3.74 -22.75 10.53
CA ASP A 107 -4.40 -22.82 11.84
C ASP A 107 -5.41 -23.96 11.92
N LYS A 108 -5.88 -24.48 10.77
CA LYS A 108 -6.84 -25.58 10.68
C LYS A 108 -6.21 -26.94 10.41
N GLU A 109 -4.91 -27.02 10.14
CA GLU A 109 -4.17 -28.26 9.90
C GLU A 109 -3.88 -29.05 11.20
N ASN A 110 -4.91 -29.27 12.01
CA ASN A 110 -4.80 -29.93 13.30
C ASN A 110 -4.42 -31.41 13.14
N GLY A 111 -3.32 -31.81 13.78
CA GLY A 111 -2.82 -33.19 13.74
C GLY A 111 -2.09 -33.57 12.43
N GLN A 112 -1.90 -32.61 11.52
CA GLN A 112 -1.11 -32.81 10.30
C GLN A 112 0.33 -32.37 10.49
N VAL A 113 1.25 -33.07 9.82
CA VAL A 113 2.68 -32.75 9.78
C VAL A 113 3.07 -32.56 8.33
N HIS A 114 3.21 -31.30 7.92
CA HIS A 114 3.63 -30.93 6.58
C HIS A 114 5.15 -30.84 6.52
N CYS A 115 5.76 -31.62 5.63
CA CYS A 115 7.19 -31.59 5.39
C CYS A 115 7.49 -30.90 4.07
N TYR A 116 8.26 -29.82 4.17
CA TYR A 116 8.74 -29.03 3.03
C TYR A 116 10.27 -29.14 2.96
N PRO A 117 10.88 -29.10 1.77
CA PRO A 117 12.34 -29.10 1.62
C PRO A 117 12.99 -27.84 2.21
N ARG A 118 12.23 -26.73 2.27
CA ARG A 118 12.66 -25.46 2.85
C ARG A 118 11.44 -24.68 3.34
N ILE A 119 11.60 -23.99 4.47
CA ILE A 119 10.61 -23.04 4.99
C ILE A 119 11.25 -21.67 5.21
N VAL A 120 10.54 -20.62 4.83
CA VAL A 120 10.82 -19.25 5.26
C VAL A 120 9.76 -18.87 6.28
N ALA A 121 10.18 -18.44 7.46
CA ALA A 121 9.28 -18.15 8.57
C ALA A 121 9.23 -16.64 8.85
N GLY A 122 8.15 -16.01 8.40
CA GLY A 122 7.95 -14.57 8.43
C GLY A 122 8.32 -13.87 7.13
N LEU A 123 7.96 -12.59 7.07
CA LEU A 123 8.15 -11.71 5.92
C LEU A 123 9.33 -10.75 6.17
N LYS A 124 9.84 -10.10 5.11
CA LYS A 124 10.89 -9.07 5.16
C LYS A 124 10.51 -7.82 4.37
N ASN A 125 11.27 -6.73 4.54
CA ASN A 125 11.08 -5.43 3.86
C ASN A 125 9.73 -4.75 4.19
N PRO A 126 9.54 -4.19 5.40
CA PRO A 126 8.36 -3.38 5.66
C PRO A 126 8.39 -2.12 4.79
N SER A 127 7.23 -1.72 4.28
CA SER A 127 7.03 -0.59 3.36
C SER A 127 7.18 -0.98 1.88
N LEU A 128 6.62 -0.14 0.98
CA LEU A 128 6.67 -0.35 -0.47
C LEU A 128 8.04 0.04 -1.06
N LEU A 129 9.11 -0.41 -0.40
CA LEU A 129 10.51 -0.13 -0.73
C LEU A 129 11.35 -1.38 -0.55
N ILE A 130 12.34 -1.54 -1.40
CA ILE A 130 13.39 -2.54 -1.23
C ILE A 130 14.64 -1.79 -0.83
N ASP A 131 15.18 -2.11 0.34
CA ASP A 131 16.49 -1.60 0.73
C ASP A 131 17.56 -2.32 -0.09
N GLN A 132 18.17 -1.59 -1.03
CA GLN A 132 19.23 -2.13 -1.89
C GLN A 132 20.55 -2.32 -1.12
N SER A 133 20.71 -1.71 0.06
CA SER A 133 21.93 -1.81 0.87
C SER A 133 22.03 -3.13 1.65
N GLU A 134 20.91 -3.84 1.86
CA GLU A 134 20.86 -5.12 2.58
C GLU A 134 21.00 -6.36 1.66
N GLN A 135 21.31 -6.19 0.38
CA GLN A 135 21.32 -7.27 -0.62
C GLN A 135 22.43 -8.31 -0.37
N LYS A 136 22.15 -9.26 0.53
CA LYS A 136 22.84 -10.56 0.64
C LYS A 136 22.32 -11.64 -0.31
N TYR A 137 21.36 -11.31 -1.17
CA TYR A 137 20.87 -12.21 -2.21
C TYR A 137 20.53 -11.41 -3.48
N GLU A 138 21.17 -11.78 -4.58
CA GLU A 138 20.91 -11.33 -5.95
C GLU A 138 19.45 -11.60 -6.34
N THR A 139 18.52 -10.75 -5.89
CA THR A 139 17.12 -10.85 -6.29
C THR A 139 16.79 -9.67 -7.19
N SER A 140 16.35 -9.94 -8.41
CA SER A 140 15.82 -8.95 -9.36
C SER A 140 14.41 -8.43 -8.95
N ALA A 141 14.03 -8.65 -7.69
CA ALA A 141 12.82 -8.09 -7.11
C ALA A 141 12.96 -6.56 -7.09
N SER A 142 11.99 -5.87 -7.66
CA SER A 142 11.89 -4.41 -7.67
C SER A 142 10.43 -3.99 -7.58
N MET A 143 10.20 -2.74 -7.17
CA MET A 143 8.86 -2.12 -7.21
C MET A 143 8.30 -2.10 -8.64
N LEU A 144 9.14 -1.83 -9.64
CA LEU A 144 8.73 -1.86 -11.05
C LEU A 144 8.27 -3.27 -11.48
N ASN A 145 8.98 -4.32 -11.09
CA ASN A 145 8.58 -5.69 -11.39
C ASN A 145 7.32 -6.11 -10.62
N PHE A 146 7.12 -5.60 -9.40
CA PHE A 146 5.87 -5.80 -8.66
C PHE A 146 4.69 -5.13 -9.36
N MET A 147 4.83 -3.88 -9.81
CA MET A 147 3.80 -3.20 -10.60
C MET A 147 3.48 -3.94 -11.90
N LYS A 148 4.49 -4.48 -12.60
CA LYS A 148 4.27 -5.32 -13.79
C LYS A 148 3.45 -6.57 -13.48
N LEU A 149 3.71 -7.21 -12.34
CA LEU A 149 2.93 -8.35 -11.87
C LEU A 149 1.48 -7.96 -11.59
N LEU A 150 1.26 -6.87 -10.85
CA LEU A 150 -0.09 -6.35 -10.58
C LEU A 150 -0.84 -5.96 -11.86
N ARG A 151 -0.13 -5.36 -12.81
CA ARG A 151 -0.65 -5.01 -14.14
C ARG A 151 -1.14 -6.23 -14.89
N ASN A 152 -0.40 -7.34 -14.82
CA ASN A 152 -0.80 -8.60 -15.44
C ASN A 152 -1.98 -9.23 -14.68
N ALA A 153 -1.94 -9.25 -13.35
CA ALA A 153 -2.99 -9.81 -12.49
C ALA A 153 -4.37 -9.21 -12.79
N TYR A 154 -4.44 -7.89 -13.01
CA TYR A 154 -5.68 -7.17 -13.31
C TYR A 154 -5.86 -6.81 -14.80
N SER A 155 -5.01 -7.35 -15.69
CA SER A 155 -5.05 -7.10 -17.14
C SER A 155 -5.06 -5.62 -17.52
N LEU A 156 -4.26 -4.78 -16.84
CA LEU A 156 -4.29 -3.33 -17.07
C LEU A 156 -3.51 -2.96 -18.36
N PRO A 157 -4.15 -2.25 -19.30
CA PRO A 157 -3.63 -2.10 -20.65
C PRO A 157 -2.55 -1.01 -20.78
N ARG A 158 -2.63 0.08 -20.00
CA ARG A 158 -1.73 1.23 -20.16
C ARG A 158 -0.41 1.01 -19.45
N LYS A 159 0.69 1.24 -20.16
CA LYS A 159 2.05 1.10 -19.60
C LYS A 159 2.61 2.44 -19.19
N LYS A 160 2.35 3.50 -19.97
CA LYS A 160 2.86 4.85 -19.71
C LYS A 160 1.74 5.89 -19.67
N ALA A 161 1.88 6.87 -18.80
CA ALA A 161 1.04 8.07 -18.81
C ALA A 161 1.24 8.81 -20.13
N MET A 162 0.20 9.50 -20.58
CA MET A 162 0.15 10.21 -21.87
C MET A 162 0.41 9.32 -23.10
N GLU A 163 0.41 7.99 -22.95
CA GLU A 163 0.50 7.05 -24.07
C GLU A 163 -0.73 7.20 -24.96
N SER A 164 -0.56 7.74 -26.17
CA SER A 164 -1.62 7.91 -27.14
C SER A 164 -1.92 6.60 -27.86
N SER A 165 -3.19 6.36 -28.14
CA SER A 165 -3.57 5.36 -29.15
C SER A 165 -3.06 5.87 -30.50
N GLN A 166 -2.23 5.08 -31.19
CA GLN A 166 -1.62 5.45 -32.47
C GLN A 166 -2.66 6.11 -33.41
N GLY A 167 -2.48 7.40 -33.73
CA GLY A 167 -3.22 8.10 -34.79
C GLY A 167 -4.36 9.03 -34.40
N GLN A 168 -4.55 9.43 -33.13
CA GLN A 168 -5.59 10.41 -32.75
C GLN A 168 -5.05 11.65 -32.02
N LYS A 169 -5.93 12.66 -31.94
CA LYS A 169 -5.81 14.01 -31.34
C LYS A 169 -4.91 14.10 -30.09
N PRO A 170 -4.38 15.30 -29.75
CA PRO A 170 -3.60 15.48 -28.53
C PRO A 170 -4.33 14.88 -27.31
N HIS A 171 -3.64 13.98 -26.60
CA HIS A 171 -4.18 13.28 -25.43
C HIS A 171 -4.50 14.29 -24.32
N ILE A 172 -5.75 14.31 -23.86
CA ILE A 172 -6.19 15.13 -22.73
C ILE A 172 -5.80 14.37 -21.45
N PRO A 173 -5.04 14.98 -20.54
CA PRO A 173 -4.61 14.29 -19.32
C PRO A 173 -5.82 13.98 -18.42
N HIS A 174 -5.97 12.71 -18.05
CA HIS A 174 -6.99 12.24 -17.11
C HIS A 174 -6.50 12.38 -15.67
N LEU A 175 -7.22 13.13 -14.84
CA LEU A 175 -6.98 13.31 -13.41
C LEU A 175 -8.00 12.53 -12.59
N LEU A 176 -7.54 11.57 -11.79
CA LEU A 176 -8.33 10.94 -10.74
C LEU A 176 -8.22 11.72 -9.42
N ILE A 177 -9.35 12.14 -8.88
CA ILE A 177 -9.47 12.61 -7.49
C ILE A 177 -10.03 11.46 -6.65
N VAL A 178 -9.25 11.03 -5.66
CA VAL A 178 -9.66 9.98 -4.71
C VAL A 178 -10.52 10.60 -3.62
N SER A 179 -11.82 10.33 -3.71
CA SER A 179 -12.83 10.84 -2.80
C SER A 179 -12.94 10.04 -1.52
N ARG A 180 -13.45 10.69 -0.48
CA ARG A 180 -13.64 10.12 0.86
C ARG A 180 -14.92 10.68 1.44
N LYS A 181 -15.69 9.83 2.15
CA LYS A 181 -17.00 10.22 2.72
C LYS A 181 -17.03 10.33 4.24
N SER A 182 -16.09 9.69 4.95
CA SER A 182 -16.17 9.51 6.41
C SER A 182 -15.18 10.38 7.20
N SER A 183 -13.88 10.27 6.94
CA SER A 183 -12.81 11.01 7.64
C SER A 183 -11.91 11.72 6.64
N ARG A 184 -11.35 12.88 7.01
CA ARG A 184 -10.55 13.75 6.15
C ARG A 184 -11.15 13.90 4.75
N VAL A 185 -12.29 14.57 4.72
CA VAL A 185 -13.03 14.87 3.48
C VAL A 185 -12.53 16.19 2.90
N LEU A 186 -12.40 16.25 1.57
CA LEU A 186 -12.24 17.50 0.84
C LEU A 186 -13.63 18.16 0.72
N THR A 187 -13.89 19.22 1.49
CA THR A 187 -15.21 19.85 1.57
C THR A 187 -15.59 20.60 0.28
N ASN A 188 -14.59 21.00 -0.51
CA ASN A 188 -14.74 21.74 -1.76
C ASN A 188 -14.24 20.95 -2.99
N GLU A 189 -14.30 19.62 -2.95
CA GLU A 189 -13.87 18.72 -4.03
C GLU A 189 -14.46 19.08 -5.41
N GLY A 190 -15.74 19.48 -5.46
CA GLY A 190 -16.39 19.94 -6.70
C GLY A 190 -15.69 21.16 -7.31
N LYS A 191 -15.30 22.15 -6.49
CA LYS A 191 -14.58 23.34 -6.96
C LYS A 191 -13.14 23.02 -7.39
N ILE A 192 -12.49 22.08 -6.70
CA ILE A 192 -11.17 21.57 -7.12
C ILE A 192 -11.28 20.92 -8.50
N SER A 193 -12.34 20.14 -8.73
CA SER A 193 -12.62 19.51 -10.02
C SER A 193 -12.87 20.53 -11.12
N GLU A 194 -13.58 21.62 -10.84
CA GLU A 194 -13.80 22.73 -11.78
C GLU A 194 -12.47 23.40 -12.17
N VAL A 195 -11.63 23.76 -11.20
CA VAL A 195 -10.31 24.36 -11.46
C VAL A 195 -9.42 23.43 -12.30
N ALA A 196 -9.42 22.12 -12.01
CA ALA A 196 -8.67 21.16 -12.82
C ALA A 196 -9.22 21.07 -14.26
N LYS A 197 -10.54 21.10 -14.46
CA LYS A 197 -11.15 21.14 -15.80
C LYS A 197 -10.77 22.41 -16.56
N GLU A 198 -10.77 23.57 -15.91
CA GLU A 198 -10.31 24.84 -16.50
C GLU A 198 -8.84 24.79 -16.93
N LEU A 199 -8.01 24.04 -16.20
CA LEU A 199 -6.62 23.78 -16.57
C LEU A 199 -6.47 22.75 -17.69
N GLY A 200 -7.56 22.21 -18.23
CA GLY A 200 -7.59 21.27 -19.34
C GLY A 200 -7.28 19.83 -18.95
N PHE A 201 -7.67 19.41 -17.74
CA PHE A 201 -7.77 18.00 -17.36
C PHE A 201 -9.17 17.48 -17.64
N GLU A 202 -9.27 16.21 -18.00
CA GLU A 202 -10.52 15.47 -17.84
C GLU A 202 -10.50 14.82 -16.45
N VAL A 203 -11.49 15.15 -15.62
CA VAL A 203 -11.46 14.85 -14.18
C VAL A 203 -12.47 13.76 -13.85
N VAL A 204 -11.98 12.70 -13.21
CA VAL A 204 -12.78 11.64 -12.62
C VAL A 204 -12.65 11.71 -11.11
N THR A 205 -13.76 11.58 -10.41
CA THR A 205 -13.84 11.62 -8.96
C THR A 205 -14.42 10.29 -8.49
N ALA A 206 -13.70 9.56 -7.64
CA ALA A 206 -14.11 8.21 -7.27
C ALA A 206 -13.76 7.86 -5.82
N ASP A 207 -14.71 7.19 -5.15
CA ASP A 207 -14.56 6.63 -3.81
C ASP A 207 -14.15 5.15 -3.93
N PRO A 208 -12.91 4.78 -3.56
CA PRO A 208 -12.42 3.41 -3.69
C PRO A 208 -13.28 2.35 -2.98
N ASP A 209 -13.99 2.73 -1.92
CA ASP A 209 -14.81 1.79 -1.14
C ASP A 209 -16.05 1.32 -1.92
N THR A 210 -16.37 1.96 -3.04
CA THR A 210 -17.47 1.59 -3.95
C THR A 210 -17.05 0.62 -5.07
N PHE A 211 -15.78 0.19 -5.11
CA PHE A 211 -15.22 -0.63 -6.17
C PHE A 211 -14.61 -1.94 -5.64
N THR A 212 -14.53 -2.94 -6.52
CA THR A 212 -13.59 -4.05 -6.33
C THR A 212 -12.16 -3.59 -6.57
N VAL A 213 -11.16 -4.33 -6.07
CA VAL A 213 -9.75 -4.00 -6.29
C VAL A 213 -9.44 -3.96 -7.79
N SER A 214 -9.90 -4.96 -8.55
CA SER A 214 -9.72 -5.05 -10.00
C SER A 214 -10.34 -3.85 -10.74
N SER A 215 -11.61 -3.53 -10.49
CA SER A 215 -12.28 -2.41 -11.16
C SER A 215 -11.66 -1.04 -10.80
N PHE A 216 -11.19 -0.86 -9.56
CA PHE A 216 -10.53 0.38 -9.17
C PHE A 216 -9.12 0.47 -9.76
N ALA A 217 -8.39 -0.64 -9.84
CA ALA A 217 -7.08 -0.70 -10.50
C ALA A 217 -7.20 -0.33 -12.00
N GLN A 218 -8.25 -0.80 -12.67
CA GLN A 218 -8.55 -0.42 -14.06
C GLN A 218 -8.85 1.07 -14.20
N LEU A 219 -9.65 1.63 -13.29
CA LEU A 219 -9.92 3.07 -13.28
C LEU A 219 -8.62 3.87 -13.07
N VAL A 220 -7.81 3.52 -12.07
CA VAL A 220 -6.54 4.22 -11.80
C VAL A 220 -5.59 4.10 -12.99
N ASN A 221 -5.47 2.92 -13.62
CA ASN A 221 -4.61 2.73 -14.78
C ASN A 221 -5.07 3.53 -16.00
N SER A 222 -6.35 3.89 -16.09
CA SER A 222 -6.88 4.75 -17.16
C SER A 222 -6.44 6.21 -17.02
N CYS A 223 -5.98 6.62 -15.83
CA CYS A 223 -5.62 8.00 -15.52
C CYS A 223 -4.12 8.29 -15.71
N ASP A 224 -3.78 9.53 -16.05
CA ASP A 224 -2.40 10.02 -16.18
C ASP A 224 -1.91 10.67 -14.88
N MET A 225 -2.85 11.13 -14.05
CA MET A 225 -2.60 11.72 -12.76
C MET A 225 -3.60 11.21 -11.73
N MET A 226 -3.16 11.03 -10.49
CA MET A 226 -4.02 10.72 -9.35
C MET A 226 -3.68 11.65 -8.19
N MET A 227 -4.70 12.12 -7.49
CA MET A 227 -4.54 12.96 -6.31
C MET A 227 -5.50 12.58 -5.20
N GLY A 228 -5.16 12.96 -3.97
CA GLY A 228 -6.08 12.87 -2.84
C GLY A 228 -5.43 13.19 -1.50
N LEU A 229 -6.26 13.25 -0.46
CA LEU A 229 -5.82 13.43 0.92
C LEU A 229 -5.08 12.18 1.43
N HIS A 230 -3.96 12.40 2.14
CA HIS A 230 -3.14 11.35 2.72
C HIS A 230 -3.98 10.31 3.47
N GLY A 231 -3.81 9.04 3.08
CA GLY A 231 -4.51 7.91 3.69
C GLY A 231 -4.33 6.62 2.89
N ALA A 232 -4.81 5.52 3.45
CA ALA A 232 -4.60 4.18 2.90
C ALA A 232 -5.10 4.00 1.46
N ALA A 233 -6.16 4.73 1.07
CA ALA A 233 -6.71 4.73 -0.28
C ALA A 233 -5.69 5.15 -1.36
N LEU A 234 -4.70 5.98 -1.01
CA LEU A 234 -3.68 6.43 -1.95
C LEU A 234 -2.68 5.33 -2.35
N THR A 235 -2.68 4.18 -1.66
CA THR A 235 -1.91 2.98 -2.06
C THR A 235 -2.25 2.54 -3.48
N ASN A 236 -3.46 2.87 -3.96
CA ASN A 236 -3.86 2.60 -5.34
C ASN A 236 -2.98 3.31 -6.39
N MET A 237 -2.11 4.26 -6.01
CA MET A 237 -1.08 4.82 -6.90
C MET A 237 -0.23 3.72 -7.58
N ILE A 238 -0.13 2.54 -6.97
CA ILE A 238 0.59 1.40 -7.52
C ILE A 238 0.02 0.87 -8.85
N PHE A 239 -1.22 1.24 -9.18
CA PHE A 239 -1.88 0.86 -10.45
C PHE A 239 -1.75 1.94 -11.54
N LEU A 240 -1.16 3.09 -11.22
CA LEU A 240 -0.87 4.12 -12.21
C LEU A 240 0.10 3.59 -13.28
N PRO A 241 -0.02 4.07 -14.52
CA PRO A 241 0.99 3.80 -15.53
C PRO A 241 2.31 4.51 -15.19
N GLU A 242 3.41 4.04 -15.76
CA GLU A 242 4.73 4.67 -15.60
C GLU A 242 4.71 6.13 -16.10
N ASN A 243 5.51 6.99 -15.48
CA ASN A 243 5.55 8.45 -15.69
C ASN A 243 4.27 9.22 -15.31
N ALA A 244 3.27 8.56 -14.72
CA ALA A 244 2.12 9.24 -14.16
C ALA A 244 2.52 10.20 -13.04
N VAL A 245 1.66 11.17 -12.75
CA VAL A 245 1.84 12.11 -11.65
C VAL A 245 0.96 11.71 -10.47
N PHE A 246 1.54 11.64 -9.28
CA PHE A 246 0.83 11.41 -8.04
C PHE A 246 0.96 12.63 -7.13
N LEU A 247 -0.16 13.31 -6.86
CA LEU A 247 -0.22 14.49 -6.00
C LEU A 247 -0.86 14.15 -4.65
N GLN A 248 -0.06 14.13 -3.60
CA GLN A 248 -0.52 13.89 -2.24
C GLN A 248 -0.84 15.20 -1.52
N ILE A 249 -2.07 15.32 -1.03
CA ILE A 249 -2.46 16.39 -0.12
C ILE A 249 -2.17 15.94 1.32
N LEU A 250 -1.31 16.66 2.00
CA LEU A 250 -0.88 16.37 3.37
C LEU A 250 -1.75 17.17 4.37
N PRO A 251 -2.44 16.49 5.30
CA PRO A 251 -3.19 17.15 6.36
C PRO A 251 -2.29 18.02 7.25
N PHE A 252 -2.90 18.97 7.94
CA PHE A 252 -2.22 19.77 8.95
C PHE A 252 -1.71 18.88 10.08
N GLY A 253 -0.65 19.33 10.78
CA GLY A 253 -0.12 18.67 11.96
C GLY A 253 1.18 17.91 11.75
N GLU A 254 2.09 18.43 10.90
CA GLU A 254 3.43 17.87 10.68
C GLU A 254 3.42 16.40 10.18
N ILE A 255 2.48 16.07 9.30
CA ILE A 255 2.28 14.70 8.77
C ILE A 255 3.24 14.35 7.61
N GLY A 256 3.98 15.33 7.08
CA GLY A 256 4.77 15.17 5.85
C GLY A 256 5.76 14.00 5.87
N ASN A 257 6.40 13.71 7.01
CA ASN A 257 7.31 12.56 7.11
C ASN A 257 6.58 11.21 6.91
N PHE A 258 5.37 11.06 7.47
CA PHE A 258 4.57 9.86 7.25
C PHE A 258 4.12 9.74 5.78
N GLY A 259 3.72 10.86 5.17
CA GLY A 259 3.41 10.94 3.75
C GLY A 259 4.52 10.42 2.86
N ARG A 260 5.74 10.92 3.07
CA ARG A 260 6.93 10.54 2.31
C ARG A 260 7.30 9.08 2.51
N ILE A 261 7.33 8.59 3.74
CA ILE A 261 7.66 7.18 4.01
C ILE A 261 6.65 6.25 3.31
N CYS A 262 5.36 6.57 3.37
CA CYS A 262 4.32 5.71 2.81
C CYS A 262 4.20 5.80 1.29
N PHE A 263 4.39 6.98 0.69
CA PHE A 263 4.04 7.21 -0.71
C PHE A 263 5.09 7.99 -1.50
N GLY A 264 5.71 9.01 -0.91
CA GLY A 264 6.73 9.81 -1.60
C GLY A 264 7.98 9.02 -1.99
N ASN A 265 8.58 8.31 -1.02
CA ASN A 265 9.79 7.51 -1.24
C ASN A 265 9.51 6.33 -2.20
N PRO A 266 8.40 5.56 -2.06
CA PRO A 266 8.04 4.52 -3.02
C PRO A 266 7.82 4.99 -4.46
N ALA A 267 7.32 6.21 -4.67
CA ALA A 267 6.94 6.73 -5.99
C ALA A 267 8.09 6.63 -7.01
N ALA A 268 9.33 6.92 -6.59
CA ALA A 268 10.51 6.84 -7.45
C ALA A 268 10.75 5.40 -7.95
N GLY A 269 10.65 4.40 -7.06
CA GLY A 269 10.79 2.99 -7.44
C GLY A 269 9.67 2.46 -8.33
N MET A 270 8.53 3.17 -8.37
CA MET A 270 7.38 2.92 -9.22
C MET A 270 7.43 3.66 -10.57
N ASN A 271 8.47 4.48 -10.80
CA ASN A 271 8.54 5.41 -11.93
C ASN A 271 7.33 6.37 -11.99
N ILE A 272 6.88 6.86 -10.82
CA ILE A 272 5.79 7.83 -10.68
C ILE A 272 6.40 9.17 -10.25
N ARG A 273 5.97 10.26 -10.88
CA ARG A 273 6.37 11.62 -10.52
C ARG A 273 5.53 12.09 -9.33
N TYR A 274 6.18 12.43 -8.22
CA TYR A 274 5.51 12.74 -6.96
C TYR A 274 5.49 14.24 -6.65
N LEU A 275 4.33 14.73 -6.19
CA LEU A 275 4.15 16.09 -5.69
C LEU A 275 3.42 16.09 -4.34
N GLU A 276 3.72 17.09 -3.52
CA GLU A 276 3.10 17.32 -2.21
C GLU A 276 2.37 18.65 -2.19
N TYR A 277 1.18 18.67 -1.61
CA TYR A 277 0.50 19.90 -1.21
C TYR A 277 0.28 19.88 0.30
N ASN A 278 1.07 20.67 1.02
CA ASN A 278 0.87 20.89 2.46
C ASN A 278 -0.22 21.93 2.66
N ILE A 279 -1.29 21.53 3.35
CA ILE A 279 -2.36 22.45 3.68
C ILE A 279 -1.91 23.43 4.77
N THR A 280 -2.48 24.63 4.77
CA THR A 280 -2.30 25.58 5.88
C THR A 280 -3.34 25.37 6.97
N THR A 281 -3.15 26.05 8.10
CA THR A 281 -4.09 26.07 9.21
C THR A 281 -5.49 26.49 8.77
N GLU A 282 -5.61 27.48 7.87
CA GLU A 282 -6.88 28.01 7.37
C GLU A 282 -7.63 27.03 6.46
N GLU A 283 -6.90 26.13 5.81
CA GLU A 283 -7.47 25.05 5.00
C GLU A 283 -7.93 23.86 5.84
N SER A 284 -7.51 23.80 7.11
CA SER A 284 -7.88 22.76 8.06
C SER A 284 -9.14 23.13 8.84
N SER A 285 -10.08 22.19 8.99
CA SER A 285 -11.21 22.37 9.91
C SER A 285 -10.80 22.50 11.37
N LEU A 286 -9.57 22.12 11.73
CA LEU A 286 -9.05 22.26 13.10
C LEU A 286 -9.00 23.73 13.53
N SER A 287 -8.84 24.67 12.59
CA SER A 287 -8.90 26.12 12.86
C SER A 287 -10.24 26.60 13.42
N GLN A 288 -11.31 25.83 13.20
CA GLN A 288 -12.66 26.11 13.73
C GLN A 288 -12.95 25.32 15.01
N GLN A 289 -12.17 24.27 15.30
CA GLN A 289 -12.37 23.37 16.43
C GLN A 289 -11.52 23.76 17.65
N TYR A 290 -10.37 24.40 17.40
CA TYR A 290 -9.40 24.77 18.42
C TYR A 290 -9.14 26.27 18.42
N SER A 291 -8.80 26.84 19.58
CA SER A 291 -8.37 28.23 19.66
C SER A 291 -7.00 28.40 18.99
N THR A 292 -6.68 29.62 18.55
CA THR A 292 -5.41 29.94 17.86
C THR A 292 -4.17 29.64 18.71
N ASP A 293 -4.30 29.67 20.03
CA ASP A 293 -3.21 29.39 20.98
C ASP A 293 -3.16 27.91 21.43
N ASP A 294 -4.13 27.08 20.99
CA ASP A 294 -4.15 25.66 21.34
C ASP A 294 -2.92 24.94 20.75
N PRO A 295 -2.23 24.08 21.52
CA PRO A 295 -1.10 23.30 21.02
C PRO A 295 -1.39 22.47 19.76
N VAL A 296 -2.64 22.07 19.53
CA VAL A 296 -3.05 21.37 18.29
C VAL A 296 -2.73 22.22 17.05
N LEU A 297 -2.87 23.54 17.12
CA LEU A 297 -2.57 24.44 16.01
C LEU A 297 -1.16 25.04 16.14
N ARG A 298 -0.74 25.41 17.36
CA ARG A 298 0.48 26.20 17.59
C ARG A 298 1.75 25.37 17.73
N ASP A 299 1.65 24.18 18.31
CA ASP A 299 2.77 23.25 18.51
C ASP A 299 2.34 21.80 18.23
N PRO A 300 2.13 21.43 16.95
CA PRO A 300 1.74 20.06 16.61
C PRO A 300 2.70 19.01 17.13
N MET A 301 3.99 19.33 17.26
CA MET A 301 5.00 18.41 17.77
C MET A 301 4.76 18.01 19.23
N SER A 302 4.13 18.86 20.04
CA SER A 302 3.65 18.47 21.38
C SER A 302 2.63 17.34 21.35
N ILE A 303 1.77 17.30 20.32
CA ILE A 303 0.80 16.22 20.11
C ILE A 303 1.50 14.96 19.63
N HIS A 304 2.52 15.08 18.78
CA HIS A 304 3.33 13.93 18.36
C HIS A 304 4.00 13.23 19.54
N LYS A 305 4.48 14.00 20.54
CA LYS A 305 5.06 13.44 21.78
C LYS A 305 4.07 12.62 22.61
N LYS A 306 2.76 12.81 22.42
CA LYS A 306 1.70 12.01 23.09
C LYS A 306 1.44 10.67 22.39
N GLY A 307 2.13 10.40 21.27
CA GLY A 307 2.11 9.11 20.58
C GLY A 307 1.12 9.02 19.42
N TRP A 308 1.25 7.93 18.65
CA TRP A 308 0.53 7.72 17.38
C TRP A 308 -0.99 7.85 17.50
N GLN A 309 -1.59 7.37 18.58
CA GLN A 309 -3.05 7.44 18.75
C GLN A 309 -3.56 8.88 18.79
N MET A 310 -2.81 9.79 19.40
CA MET A 310 -3.18 11.21 19.44
C MET A 310 -3.00 11.89 18.08
N ILE A 311 -1.90 11.58 17.38
CA ILE A 311 -1.67 12.05 16.00
C ILE A 311 -2.83 11.58 15.10
N TYR A 312 -3.16 10.29 15.19
CA TYR A 312 -4.19 9.67 14.37
C TYR A 312 -5.54 10.32 14.65
N SER A 313 -5.96 10.39 15.91
CA SER A 313 -7.26 10.94 16.26
C SER A 313 -7.42 12.40 15.83
N ILE A 314 -6.43 13.26 16.10
CA ILE A 314 -6.56 14.70 15.84
C ILE A 314 -6.35 15.02 14.36
N TYR A 315 -5.18 14.69 13.82
CA TYR A 315 -4.77 15.15 12.50
C TYR A 315 -5.25 14.25 11.36
N LEU A 316 -5.51 12.97 11.66
CA LEU A 316 -5.87 11.98 10.66
C LEU A 316 -7.35 11.55 10.72
N GLU A 317 -8.07 11.71 11.83
CA GLU A 317 -9.47 11.27 11.90
C GLU A 317 -10.43 12.47 11.91
N ASN A 318 -10.17 13.47 12.77
CA ASN A 318 -11.09 14.55 13.08
C ASN A 318 -10.83 15.87 12.33
N GLN A 319 -10.08 15.80 11.24
CA GLN A 319 -9.74 16.94 10.40
C GLN A 319 -10.32 16.79 9.01
N ASN A 320 -11.15 17.73 8.57
CA ASN A 320 -11.56 17.92 7.17
C ASN A 320 -10.78 19.08 6.54
N VAL A 321 -10.76 19.13 5.21
CA VAL A 321 -9.90 20.07 4.46
C VAL A 321 -10.73 20.85 3.45
N THR A 322 -10.57 22.17 3.46
CA THR A 322 -11.12 23.10 2.47
C THR A 322 -9.96 23.76 1.74
N ILE A 323 -9.67 23.34 0.52
CA ILE A 323 -8.48 23.76 -0.22
C ILE A 323 -8.60 25.20 -0.71
N ASN A 324 -7.53 25.99 -0.56
CA ASN A 324 -7.38 27.29 -1.19
C ASN A 324 -7.13 27.10 -2.69
N LEU A 325 -8.14 27.41 -3.50
CA LEU A 325 -8.11 27.17 -4.94
C LEU A 325 -7.03 27.97 -5.68
N GLY A 326 -6.64 29.14 -5.17
CA GLY A 326 -5.57 29.95 -5.77
C GLY A 326 -4.23 29.25 -5.67
N ARG A 327 -3.83 28.87 -4.45
CA ARG A 327 -2.60 28.09 -4.21
C ARG A 327 -2.64 26.73 -4.89
N PHE A 328 -3.81 26.10 -4.89
CA PHE A 328 -3.96 24.77 -5.46
C PHE A 328 -3.92 24.77 -6.99
N LYS A 329 -4.32 25.86 -7.63
CA LYS A 329 -4.16 26.03 -9.08
C LYS A 329 -2.70 25.95 -9.49
N ASP A 330 -1.80 26.57 -8.74
CA ASP A 330 -0.37 26.56 -9.02
C ASP A 330 0.23 25.15 -8.95
N ILE A 331 -0.16 24.34 -7.95
CA ILE A 331 0.31 22.95 -7.85
C ILE A 331 -0.25 22.07 -8.97
N LEU A 332 -1.50 22.29 -9.41
CA LEU A 332 -2.08 21.58 -10.54
C LEU A 332 -1.40 21.93 -11.87
N VAL A 333 -0.98 23.18 -12.06
CA VAL A 333 -0.18 23.58 -13.23
C VAL A 333 1.18 22.89 -13.19
N GLN A 334 1.85 22.87 -12.04
CA GLN A 334 3.11 22.13 -11.88
C GLN A 334 2.93 20.64 -12.17
N ALA A 335 1.88 20.02 -11.64
CA ALA A 335 1.56 18.63 -11.88
C ALA A 335 1.30 18.34 -13.37
N LYS A 336 0.58 19.22 -14.07
CA LYS A 336 0.35 19.10 -15.52
C LYS A 336 1.65 19.15 -16.31
N ASN A 337 2.55 20.08 -15.95
CA ASN A 337 3.85 20.21 -16.63
C ASN A 337 4.72 18.97 -16.45
N LEU A 338 4.55 18.22 -15.36
CA LEU A 338 5.24 16.95 -15.15
C LEU A 338 4.72 15.81 -16.03
N LEU A 339 3.58 15.95 -16.72
CA LEU A 339 3.10 14.91 -17.65
C LEU A 339 3.76 14.99 -19.03
N TYR A 340 4.37 16.13 -19.34
CA TYR A 340 5.11 16.39 -20.58
C TYR A 340 6.63 16.46 -20.29
#